data_AF-A0A6P8FQI2-F1
#
_entry.id   AF-A0A6P8FQI2-F1
#
_cell.length_a   1.000
_cell.length_b   1.000
_cell.length_c   1.000
_cell.angle_alpha   90.00
_cell.angle_beta   90.00
_cell.angle_gamma   90.00
#
_symmetry.space_group_name_H-M   'P 1'
#
loop_
_entity.id
_entity.type
_entity.pdbx_description
1 polymer ?
#
loop_
_entity_poly.entity_id
_entity_poly.type
_entity_poly.pdbx_seq_one_letter_code
_entity_poly.pdbx_strand_id
1 'polypeptide(L)'
;MRYAALILTLCALVPLANTACWRTERKAQGQDPCLDPVDQESYPVGSTWRSSQCQRCTCSKSGMECCDMMKRPVGYPADCEVLYDWTECTYKLVKKNGPCIWDPRSEVMGK
;
A
#
# COMPACT_ATOMS: atom_id res chain seq x y z
N MET A 1 29.31 -2.20 22.04
CA MET A 1 29.31 -1.26 20.87
C MET A 1 29.15 -1.96 19.52
N ARG A 2 29.78 -3.12 19.26
CA ARG A 2 29.68 -3.82 17.94
C ARG A 2 28.26 -4.27 17.56
N TYR A 3 27.50 -4.81 18.51
CA TYR A 3 26.10 -5.22 18.26
C TYR A 3 25.13 -4.04 18.16
N ALA A 4 25.40 -2.94 18.85
CA ALA A 4 24.54 -1.75 18.81
C ALA A 4 24.54 -1.11 17.41
N ALA A 5 25.72 -1.02 16.78
CA ALA A 5 25.85 -0.55 15.40
C ALA A 5 25.12 -1.47 14.41
N LEU A 6 25.24 -2.79 14.57
CA LEU A 6 24.54 -3.77 13.73
C LEU A 6 23.01 -3.68 13.87
N ILE A 7 22.51 -3.55 15.09
CA ILE A 7 21.06 -3.39 15.35
C ILE A 7 20.54 -2.10 14.72
N LEU A 8 21.27 -0.99 14.89
CA LEU A 8 20.89 0.30 14.28
C LEU A 8 20.87 0.23 12.74
N THR A 9 21.84 -0.45 12.13
CA THR A 9 21.85 -0.64 10.66
C THR A 9 20.70 -1.53 10.19
N LEU A 10 20.34 -2.58 10.92
CA LEU A 10 19.20 -3.44 10.57
C LEU A 10 17.86 -2.71 10.74
N CYS A 11 17.68 -1.92 11.80
CA CYS A 11 16.47 -1.14 12.03
C CYS A 11 16.25 -0.07 10.95
N ALA A 12 17.32 0.50 10.39
CA ALA A 12 17.22 1.50 9.32
C ALA A 12 16.82 0.91 7.96
N LEU A 13 16.89 -0.42 7.76
CA LEU A 13 16.49 -1.09 6.52
C LEU A 13 15.00 -1.48 6.51
N VAL A 14 14.37 -1.62 7.69
CA VAL A 14 12.94 -1.97 7.82
C VAL A 14 11.99 -0.96 7.14
N PRO A 15 12.21 0.37 7.19
CA PRO A 15 11.33 1.36 6.56
C PRO A 15 11.34 1.34 5.03
N LEU A 16 12.40 0.83 4.39
CA LEU A 16 12.49 0.77 2.92
C LEU A 16 11.53 -0.27 2.31
N ALA A 17 10.92 -1.14 3.12
CA ALA A 17 9.97 -2.16 2.69
C ALA A 17 8.50 -1.69 2.63
N ASN A 18 8.23 -0.39 2.83
CA ASN A 18 6.87 0.12 3.02
C ASN A 18 6.05 0.35 1.73
N THR A 19 6.17 -0.54 0.74
CA THR A 19 5.01 -0.88 -0.08
C THR A 19 4.42 -2.12 0.56
N ALA A 20 3.34 -1.96 1.35
CA ALA A 20 2.69 -3.08 2.03
C ALA A 20 2.09 -4.01 0.97
N CYS A 21 2.92 -4.97 0.54
CA CYS A 21 2.56 -6.01 -0.39
C CYS A 21 2.35 -7.30 0.38
N TRP A 22 1.34 -8.06 -0.01
CA TRP A 22 1.12 -9.41 0.48
C TRP A 22 1.11 -10.37 -0.69
N ARG A 23 1.55 -11.60 -0.42
CA ARG A 23 1.62 -12.68 -1.41
C ARG A 23 0.90 -13.90 -0.88
N THR A 24 0.20 -14.59 -1.76
CA THR A 24 -0.30 -15.94 -1.53
C THR A 24 0.39 -16.89 -2.49
N GLU A 25 0.80 -18.04 -1.99
CA GLU A 25 1.36 -19.12 -2.81
C GLU A 25 0.23 -20.00 -3.34
N ARG A 26 0.39 -20.51 -4.57
CA ARG A 26 -0.52 -21.54 -5.05
C ARG A 26 -0.21 -22.89 -4.41
N LYS A 27 -1.25 -23.57 -3.93
CA LYS A 27 -1.18 -25.02 -3.69
C LYS A 27 -0.92 -25.70 -5.05
N ALA A 28 -0.17 -26.81 -5.06
CA ALA A 28 0.45 -27.41 -6.26
C ALA A 28 -0.51 -27.98 -7.33
N GLN A 29 -1.75 -27.52 -7.42
CA GLN A 29 -2.74 -27.90 -8.42
C GLN A 29 -3.16 -26.68 -9.24
N GLY A 30 -2.87 -26.72 -10.55
CA GLY A 30 -3.68 -26.05 -11.57
C GLY A 30 -3.31 -24.62 -11.98
N GLN A 31 -3.79 -24.25 -13.18
CA GLN A 31 -3.82 -22.89 -13.74
C GLN A 31 -5.00 -22.08 -13.19
N ASP A 32 -5.52 -22.46 -12.03
CA ASP A 32 -6.76 -21.92 -11.48
C ASP A 32 -6.64 -20.41 -11.28
N PRO A 33 -7.76 -19.68 -11.49
CA PRO A 33 -7.79 -18.25 -11.26
C PRO A 33 -7.49 -17.93 -9.79
N CYS A 34 -6.85 -16.79 -9.56
CA CYS A 34 -6.62 -16.28 -8.22
C CYS A 34 -7.92 -15.69 -7.66
N LEU A 35 -8.31 -16.09 -6.45
CA LEU A 35 -9.40 -15.47 -5.72
C LEU A 35 -8.88 -14.24 -4.97
N ASP A 36 -9.37 -13.06 -5.32
CA ASP A 36 -9.17 -11.83 -4.56
C ASP A 36 -10.03 -11.91 -3.28
N PRO A 37 -9.44 -11.97 -2.08
CA PRO A 37 -10.20 -12.02 -0.84
C PRO A 37 -10.87 -10.68 -0.49
N VAL A 38 -10.42 -9.57 -1.09
CA VAL A 38 -10.97 -8.23 -0.85
C VAL A 38 -12.33 -8.10 -1.53
N ASP A 39 -12.36 -8.37 -2.84
CA ASP A 39 -13.56 -8.20 -3.67
C ASP A 39 -14.35 -9.50 -3.86
N GLN A 40 -13.82 -10.64 -3.41
CA GLN A 40 -14.40 -11.97 -3.61
C GLN A 40 -14.56 -12.35 -5.09
N GLU A 41 -13.68 -11.80 -5.94
CA GLU A 41 -13.68 -12.03 -7.39
C GLU A 41 -12.51 -12.92 -7.82
N SER A 42 -12.73 -13.70 -8.88
CA SER A 42 -11.71 -14.61 -9.43
C SER A 42 -11.09 -14.06 -10.70
N TYR A 43 -9.76 -14.04 -10.74
CA TYR A 43 -8.99 -13.44 -11.81
C TYR A 43 -8.06 -14.47 -12.48
N PRO A 44 -8.06 -14.59 -13.82
CA PRO A 44 -7.25 -15.59 -14.51
C PRO A 44 -5.75 -15.30 -14.35
N VAL A 45 -4.93 -16.35 -14.46
CA VAL A 45 -3.47 -16.22 -14.46
C VAL A 45 -3.01 -15.27 -15.58
N GLY A 46 -2.13 -14.33 -15.24
CA GLY A 46 -1.63 -13.27 -16.14
C GLY A 46 -2.39 -11.96 -16.03
N SER A 47 -3.50 -11.92 -15.30
CA SER A 47 -4.25 -10.69 -15.05
C SER A 47 -3.56 -9.76 -14.05
N THR A 48 -3.86 -8.48 -14.19
CA THR A 48 -3.56 -7.45 -13.19
C THR A 48 -4.80 -6.59 -13.03
N TRP A 49 -5.19 -6.30 -11.80
CA TRP A 49 -6.37 -5.51 -11.48
C TRP A 49 -6.11 -4.60 -10.28
N ARG A 50 -7.09 -3.73 -10.01
CA ARG A 50 -7.11 -2.86 -8.84
C ARG A 50 -8.31 -3.24 -7.99
N SER A 51 -8.06 -3.64 -6.75
CA SER A 51 -9.14 -4.00 -5.81
C SER A 51 -9.86 -2.77 -5.26
N SER A 52 -11.04 -2.97 -4.66
CA SER A 52 -11.82 -1.90 -4.00
C SER A 52 -11.09 -1.22 -2.84
N GLN A 53 -10.10 -1.91 -2.24
CA GLN A 53 -9.23 -1.35 -1.20
C GLN A 53 -7.94 -0.76 -1.76
N CYS A 54 -7.94 -0.36 -3.03
CA CYS A 54 -6.82 0.29 -3.67
C CYS A 54 -5.53 -0.54 -3.63
N GLN A 55 -5.65 -1.85 -3.86
CA GLN A 55 -4.48 -2.71 -4.03
C GLN A 55 -4.29 -3.00 -5.52
N ARG A 56 -3.07 -2.85 -6.02
CA ARG A 56 -2.71 -3.41 -7.34
C ARG A 56 -2.36 -4.86 -7.14
N CYS A 57 -3.15 -5.74 -7.73
CA CYS A 57 -2.98 -7.18 -7.65
C CYS A 57 -2.57 -7.77 -8.99
N THR A 58 -1.71 -8.76 -8.96
CA THR A 58 -1.29 -9.53 -10.13
C THR A 58 -1.41 -11.03 -9.82
N CYS A 59 -2.15 -11.75 -10.66
CA CYS A 59 -2.27 -13.20 -10.59
C CYS A 59 -1.23 -13.84 -11.50
N SER A 60 -0.36 -14.66 -10.94
CA SER A 60 0.76 -15.29 -11.64
C SER A 60 0.72 -16.81 -11.51
N LYS A 61 1.68 -17.49 -12.15
CA LYS A 61 1.80 -18.95 -12.04
C LYS A 61 2.28 -19.43 -10.65
N SER A 62 2.89 -18.57 -9.86
CA SER A 62 3.35 -18.93 -8.51
C SER A 62 2.34 -18.57 -7.43
N GLY A 63 1.37 -17.71 -7.72
CA GLY A 63 0.57 -17.08 -6.68
C GLY A 63 -0.03 -15.75 -7.12
N MET A 64 -0.62 -15.06 -6.16
CA MET A 64 -1.09 -13.69 -6.31
C MET A 64 -0.27 -12.77 -5.41
N GLU A 65 0.12 -11.62 -5.94
CA GLU A 65 0.74 -10.52 -5.19
C GLU A 65 -0.18 -9.31 -5.27
N CYS A 66 -0.41 -8.65 -4.14
CA CYS A 66 -1.22 -7.45 -4.04
C CYS A 66 -0.47 -6.40 -3.23
N CYS A 67 -0.35 -5.18 -3.75
CA CYS A 67 0.36 -4.08 -3.12
C CYS A 67 -0.55 -2.88 -2.90
N ASP A 68 -0.47 -2.25 -1.72
CA ASP A 68 -1.18 -1.00 -1.42
C ASP A 68 -0.77 0.11 -2.41
N MET A 69 -1.77 0.72 -3.05
CA MET A 69 -1.64 1.87 -3.94
C MET A 69 -2.16 3.16 -3.31
N MET A 70 -2.85 3.07 -2.17
CA MET A 70 -3.42 4.24 -1.50
C MET A 70 -2.30 5.12 -0.98
N LYS A 71 -2.28 6.38 -1.43
CA LYS A 71 -1.36 7.37 -0.87
C LYS A 71 -1.82 7.69 0.56
N ARG A 72 -0.89 7.69 1.51
CA ARG A 72 -1.16 8.01 2.91
C ARG A 72 -0.42 9.29 3.27
N PRO A 73 -1.14 10.41 3.53
CA PRO A 73 -0.47 11.64 3.90
C PRO A 73 0.25 11.47 5.24
N VAL A 74 1.48 11.97 5.30
CA VAL A 74 2.26 12.05 6.53
C VAL A 74 2.55 13.51 6.86
N GLY A 75 2.62 13.84 8.14
CA GLY A 75 2.98 15.19 8.60
C GLY A 75 1.97 16.29 8.22
N TYR A 76 0.71 15.93 7.95
CA TYR A 76 -0.34 16.93 7.76
C TYR A 76 -0.75 17.56 9.10
N PRO A 77 -1.27 18.81 9.10
CA PRO A 77 -1.67 19.49 10.33
C PRO A 77 -2.72 18.70 11.11
N ALA A 78 -2.60 18.68 12.45
CA ALA A 78 -3.50 17.92 13.32
C ALA A 78 -4.96 18.39 13.25
N ASP A 79 -5.18 19.62 12.79
CA ASP A 79 -6.51 20.20 12.58
C ASP A 79 -7.06 19.93 11.18
N CYS A 80 -6.40 19.10 10.37
CA CYS A 80 -6.91 18.58 9.11
C CYS A 80 -7.36 17.11 9.24
N GLU A 81 -8.39 16.76 8.47
CA GLU A 81 -8.92 15.39 8.37
C GLU A 81 -8.60 14.81 6.99
N VAL A 82 -8.31 13.52 6.91
CA VAL A 82 -8.06 12.81 5.65
C VAL A 82 -9.35 12.20 5.15
N LEU A 83 -9.80 12.65 3.97
CA LEU A 83 -10.89 12.01 3.23
C LEU A 83 -10.29 11.17 2.11
N TYR A 84 -10.50 9.85 2.18
CA TYR A 84 -10.05 8.92 1.15
C TYR A 84 -11.06 8.81 0.02
N ASP A 85 -10.57 8.86 -1.21
CA ASP A 85 -11.30 8.49 -2.41
C ASP A 85 -10.83 7.10 -2.85
N TRP A 86 -11.64 6.09 -2.55
CA TRP A 86 -11.35 4.69 -2.90
C TRP A 86 -11.56 4.40 -4.38
N THR A 87 -12.27 5.27 -5.11
CA THR A 87 -12.47 5.14 -6.56
C THR A 87 -11.24 5.61 -7.31
N GLU A 88 -10.65 6.73 -6.92
CA GLU A 88 -9.44 7.25 -7.54
C GLU A 88 -8.16 6.73 -6.87
N CYS A 89 -8.27 6.10 -5.69
CA CYS A 89 -7.15 5.74 -4.82
C CYS A 89 -6.29 6.94 -4.45
N THR A 90 -6.98 8.02 -4.09
CA THR A 90 -6.39 9.29 -3.68
C THR A 90 -6.96 9.73 -2.34
N TYR A 91 -6.51 10.86 -1.84
CA TYR A 91 -7.06 11.48 -0.66
C TYR A 91 -7.13 12.99 -0.83
N LYS A 92 -7.94 13.63 0.01
CA LYS A 92 -7.99 15.08 0.19
C LYS A 92 -7.89 15.38 1.68
N LEU A 93 -7.20 16.46 2.02
CA LEU A 93 -7.20 16.98 3.38
C LEU A 93 -8.27 18.07 3.49
N VAL A 94 -9.11 17.97 4.50
CA VAL A 94 -10.20 18.92 4.73
C VAL A 94 -10.18 19.47 6.15
N LYS A 95 -10.79 20.63 6.32
CA LYS A 95 -11.03 21.29 7.61
C LYS A 95 -12.50 21.65 7.71
N LYS A 96 -13.07 21.57 8.91
CA LYS A 96 -14.46 21.98 9.14
C LYS A 96 -14.69 23.48 8.87
N ASN A 97 -13.73 24.33 9.26
CA ASN A 97 -13.82 25.79 9.15
C ASN A 97 -12.51 26.40 8.59
N GLY A 98 -12.25 26.22 7.29
CA GLY A 98 -11.11 26.87 6.59
C GLY A 98 -10.35 25.92 5.67
N PRO A 99 -9.35 26.40 4.90
CA PRO A 99 -8.53 25.54 4.06
C PRO A 99 -7.55 24.72 4.91
N CYS A 100 -7.43 23.42 4.63
CA CYS A 100 -6.27 22.67 5.09
C CYS A 100 -5.07 23.07 4.22
N ILE A 101 -4.17 23.88 4.79
CA ILE A 101 -2.93 24.28 4.11
C ILE A 101 -1.87 23.23 4.43
N TRP A 102 -1.49 22.45 3.43
CA TRP A 102 -0.48 21.40 3.55
C TRP A 102 0.35 21.33 2.26
N ASP A 103 1.67 21.26 2.40
CA ASP A 103 2.61 21.11 1.27
C ASP A 103 3.08 19.64 1.16
N PRO A 104 2.67 18.93 0.10
CA PRO A 104 3.05 17.54 -0.13
C PRO A 104 4.56 17.31 -0.30
N ARG A 105 5.37 18.36 -0.57
CA ARG A 105 6.82 18.22 -0.76
C ARG A 105 7.55 17.75 0.51
N SER A 106 6.92 17.87 1.68
CA SER A 106 7.42 17.30 2.93
C SER A 106 7.38 15.76 2.97
N GLU A 107 6.56 15.10 2.14
CA GLU A 107 6.49 13.64 2.04
C GLU A 107 7.75 13.02 1.39
N VAL A 108 8.48 13.82 0.59
CA VAL A 108 9.64 13.34 -0.19
C VAL A 108 10.92 13.24 0.67
N MET A 109 10.97 13.93 1.82
CA MET A 109 12.13 13.93 2.72
C MET A 109 12.10 12.82 3.78
N GLY A 110 11.11 11.92 3.73
CA GLY A 110 11.02 10.72 4.57
C GLY A 110 11.76 9.50 4.00
N LYS A 111 12.91 9.71 3.34
CA LYS A 111 13.83 8.66 2.91
C LYS A 111 15.25 8.97 3.34
#